data_AF-A0A067D193-F1
#
_entry.id   AF-A0A067D193-F1
#
_cell.length_a   1.000
_cell.length_b   1.000
_cell.length_c   1.000
_cell.angle_alpha   90.00
_cell.angle_beta   90.00
_cell.angle_gamma   90.00
#
_symmetry.space_group_name_H-M   'P 1'
#
loop_
_entity.id
_entity.type
_entity.pdbx_description
1 polymer ?
#
loop_
_entity_poly.entity_id
_entity_poly.type
_entity_poly.pdbx_seq_one_letter_code
_entity_poly.pdbx_strand_id
1 'polypeptide(L)'
;MALSLKSLMLLLATLCIMQALAAEAETCPDCFIRSRAAHYPNSDEQGTDSGACGFGSFGATINGGDVSAASGLYRNGLGCGACYQVHISNQNA
;
A
#
# COMPACT_ATOMS: atom_id res chain seq x y z
N MET A 1 1.67 -38.31 22.98
CA MET A 1 0.77 -37.42 23.73
C MET A 1 -0.51 -37.29 22.93
N ALA A 2 -1.59 -37.98 23.31
CA ALA A 2 -2.85 -37.94 22.57
C ALA A 2 -3.68 -36.73 23.04
N LEU A 3 -4.02 -35.81 22.14
CA LEU A 3 -4.96 -34.75 22.47
C LEU A 3 -6.36 -35.36 22.63
N SER A 4 -7.03 -35.04 23.74
CA SER A 4 -8.41 -35.45 23.98
C SER A 4 -9.33 -34.90 22.89
N LEU A 5 -10.35 -35.68 22.49
CA LEU A 5 -11.36 -35.28 21.51
C LEU A 5 -12.01 -33.93 21.86
N LYS A 6 -12.19 -33.62 23.16
CA LYS A 6 -12.70 -32.32 23.62
C LYS A 6 -11.75 -31.16 23.31
N SER A 7 -10.45 -31.39 23.45
CA SER A 7 -9.42 -30.40 23.13
C SER A 7 -9.33 -30.15 21.62
N LEU A 8 -9.53 -31.18 20.80
CA LEU A 8 -9.55 -31.06 19.35
C LEU A 8 -10.78 -30.25 18.89
N MET A 9 -11.96 -30.54 19.46
CA MET A 9 -13.19 -29.80 19.16
C MET A 9 -13.10 -28.32 19.58
N LEU A 10 -12.46 -28.02 20.70
CA LEU A 10 -12.24 -26.64 21.15
C LEU A 10 -11.33 -25.87 20.18
N LEU A 11 -10.24 -26.50 19.73
CA LEU A 11 -9.29 -25.89 18.79
C LEU A 11 -9.96 -25.58 17.44
N LEU A 12 -10.72 -26.53 16.90
CA LEU A 12 -11.48 -26.36 15.65
C LEU A 12 -12.51 -25.23 15.77
N ALA A 13 -13.26 -25.16 16.88
CA ALA A 13 -14.22 -24.09 17.12
C ALA A 13 -13.53 -22.72 17.13
N THR A 14 -12.39 -22.59 17.83
CA THR A 14 -11.64 -21.32 17.86
C THR A 14 -11.11 -20.92 16.49
N LEU A 15 -10.62 -21.87 15.68
CA LEU A 15 -10.12 -21.58 14.34
C LEU A 15 -11.25 -21.13 13.40
N CYS A 16 -12.43 -21.76 13.46
CA CYS A 16 -13.61 -21.35 12.71
C CYS A 16 -14.10 -19.95 13.11
N ILE A 17 -14.08 -19.62 14.42
CA ILE A 17 -14.44 -18.29 14.92
C ILE A 17 -13.47 -17.24 14.37
N MET A 18 -12.16 -17.51 14.37
CA MET A 18 -11.16 -16.58 13.83
C MET A 18 -11.30 -16.36 12.31
N GLN A 19 -11.68 -17.40 11.56
CA GLN A 19 -11.97 -17.27 10.12
C GLN A 19 -13.26 -16.47 9.85
N ALA A 20 -14.29 -16.64 10.69
CA ALA A 20 -15.53 -15.88 10.58
C ALA A 20 -15.36 -14.39 10.95
N LEU A 21 -14.45 -14.09 11.89
CA LEU A 21 -14.08 -12.72 12.27
C LEU A 21 -13.14 -12.04 11.28
N ALA A 22 -12.55 -12.78 10.34
CA ALA A 22 -11.70 -12.24 9.28
C ALA A 22 -12.50 -11.69 8.08
N ALA A 23 -13.82 -11.55 8.23
CA ALA A 23 -14.64 -10.92 7.22
C ALA A 23 -14.29 -9.42 7.11
N GLU A 24 -14.00 -9.03 5.87
CA GLU A 24 -14.06 -7.65 5.37
C GLU A 24 -12.86 -6.76 5.72
N ALA A 25 -11.72 -7.00 5.07
CA ALA A 25 -11.08 -5.88 4.41
C ALA A 25 -11.98 -5.49 3.23
N GLU A 26 -13.07 -4.76 3.52
CA GLU A 26 -13.89 -4.11 2.50
C GLU A 26 -12.94 -3.21 1.70
N THR A 27 -12.52 -3.69 0.53
CA THR A 27 -11.96 -2.83 -0.51
C THR A 27 -13.12 -2.01 -1.04
N CYS A 28 -13.54 -1.03 -0.25
CA CYS A 28 -14.58 -0.08 -0.58
C CYS A 28 -14.12 0.62 -1.88
N PRO A 29 -14.77 0.33 -3.03
CA PRO A 29 -14.30 0.81 -4.33
C PRO A 29 -14.34 2.34 -4.43
N ASP A 30 -15.16 2.99 -3.59
CA ASP A 30 -15.32 4.44 -3.52
C ASP A 30 -14.54 5.09 -2.37
N CYS A 31 -13.74 4.33 -1.61
CA CYS A 31 -12.96 4.86 -0.49
C CYS A 31 -11.60 5.42 -0.92
N PHE A 32 -11.43 5.73 -2.21
CA PHE A 32 -10.26 6.44 -2.70
C PHE A 32 -10.31 7.90 -2.25
N ILE A 33 -9.20 8.36 -1.68
CA ILE A 33 -9.01 9.78 -1.40
C ILE A 33 -8.72 10.47 -2.73
N ARG A 34 -9.59 11.41 -3.13
CA ARG A 34 -9.35 12.24 -4.33
C ARG A 34 -8.06 13.02 -4.15
N SER A 35 -7.18 12.89 -5.14
CA SER A 35 -5.91 13.61 -5.21
C SER A 35 -5.67 14.09 -6.63
N ARG A 36 -4.60 14.86 -6.84
CA ARG A 36 -4.11 15.23 -8.17
C ARG A 36 -2.74 14.59 -8.36
N ALA A 37 -2.54 14.04 -9.55
CA ALA A 37 -1.26 13.53 -9.98
C ALA A 37 -0.82 14.29 -11.24
N ALA A 38 0.49 14.47 -11.39
CA ALA A 38 1.12 14.92 -12.61
C ALA A 38 2.27 13.97 -12.92
N HIS A 39 2.50 13.72 -14.21
CA HIS A 39 3.62 12.91 -14.66
C HIS A 39 4.74 13.81 -15.13
N TYR A 40 5.94 13.63 -14.59
CA TYR A 40 7.16 14.20 -15.14
C TYR A 40 7.92 13.08 -15.87
N PRO A 41 8.32 13.27 -17.13
CA PRO A 41 8.91 12.22 -17.96
C PRO A 41 10.34 11.85 -17.55
N ASN A 42 11.03 12.72 -16.81
CA ASN A 42 12.37 12.46 -16.32
C ASN A 42 12.57 13.08 -14.92
N SER A 43 13.32 12.36 -14.09
CA SER A 43 13.79 12.86 -12.79
C SER A 43 14.80 13.98 -12.93
N ASP A 44 15.38 14.15 -14.11
CA ASP A 44 16.54 15.02 -14.32
C ASP A 44 16.11 16.49 -14.47
N GLU A 45 14.92 16.76 -15.02
CA GLU A 45 14.40 18.13 -15.18
C GLU A 45 13.59 18.61 -13.96
N GLN A 46 12.92 17.70 -13.25
CA GLN A 46 11.95 18.05 -12.20
C GLN A 46 12.13 17.29 -10.88
N GLY A 47 13.06 16.34 -10.84
CA GLY A 47 13.40 15.55 -9.66
C GLY A 47 14.74 15.95 -9.06
N THR A 48 15.19 15.15 -8.10
CA THR A 48 16.54 15.25 -7.53
C THR A 48 17.13 13.85 -7.57
N ASP A 49 18.44 13.74 -7.82
CA ASP A 49 19.14 12.46 -7.94
C ASP A 49 18.93 11.53 -6.72
N SER A 50 18.71 12.10 -5.54
CA SER A 50 18.52 11.36 -4.29
C SER A 50 17.07 11.19 -3.85
N GLY A 51 16.21 12.16 -4.15
CA GLY A 51 14.88 12.30 -3.56
C GLY A 51 14.91 12.54 -2.05
N ALA A 52 13.76 12.91 -1.47
CA ALA A 52 13.62 13.17 -0.03
C ALA A 52 13.65 11.88 0.83
N CYS A 53 13.50 10.71 0.20
CA CYS A 53 13.62 9.40 0.83
C CYS A 53 15.03 8.81 0.78
N GLY A 54 15.97 9.44 0.08
CA GLY A 54 17.38 9.01 0.04
C GLY A 54 17.63 7.69 -0.69
N PHE A 55 16.73 7.25 -1.58
CA PHE A 55 16.93 6.02 -2.36
C PHE A 55 18.00 6.17 -3.45
N GLY A 56 18.38 7.40 -3.81
CA GLY A 56 19.37 7.61 -4.88
C GLY A 56 18.86 7.13 -6.23
N SER A 57 19.80 6.77 -7.09
CA SER A 57 19.51 6.19 -8.42
C SER A 57 18.68 4.90 -8.36
N PHE A 58 18.75 4.14 -7.26
CA PHE A 58 17.91 2.96 -7.06
C PHE A 58 16.42 3.31 -7.04
N GLY A 59 16.06 4.48 -6.49
CA GLY A 59 14.68 4.96 -6.41
C GLY A 59 13.99 5.11 -7.77
N ALA A 60 14.73 5.34 -8.85
CA ALA A 60 14.15 5.45 -10.20
C ALA A 60 13.80 4.10 -10.83
N THR A 61 14.31 2.99 -10.29
CA THR A 61 14.16 1.64 -10.89
C THR A 61 13.40 0.66 -10.01
N ILE A 62 13.11 1.03 -8.76
CA ILE A 62 12.33 0.20 -7.85
C ILE A 62 10.95 -0.08 -8.44
N ASN A 63 10.48 -1.32 -8.30
CA ASN A 63 9.21 -1.80 -8.86
C ASN A 63 9.04 -1.52 -10.37
N GLY A 64 10.13 -1.55 -11.15
CA GLY A 64 10.07 -1.32 -12.60
C GLY A 64 9.90 0.16 -12.99
N GLY A 65 10.12 1.08 -12.05
CA GLY A 65 9.97 2.53 -12.28
C GLY A 65 8.60 3.09 -11.89
N ASP A 66 7.71 2.25 -11.32
CA ASP A 66 6.42 2.67 -10.78
C ASP A 66 6.61 3.39 -9.44
N VAL A 67 7.16 4.61 -9.52
CA VAL A 67 7.44 5.47 -8.37
C VAL A 67 6.72 6.81 -8.48
N SER A 68 6.42 7.39 -7.33
CA SER A 68 5.80 8.70 -7.25
C SER A 68 6.41 9.54 -6.13
N ALA A 69 6.44 10.84 -6.34
CA ALA A 69 6.66 11.81 -5.28
C ALA A 69 5.30 12.25 -4.72
N ALA A 70 5.19 12.36 -3.40
CA ALA A 70 3.97 12.80 -2.74
C ALA A 70 4.31 13.75 -1.59
N SER A 71 3.61 14.89 -1.50
CA SER A 71 3.83 15.86 -0.42
C SER A 71 3.15 15.45 0.88
N GLY A 72 1.82 15.26 0.84
CA GLY A 72 1.02 14.90 2.02
C GLY A 72 1.34 13.51 2.57
N LEU A 73 1.66 12.55 1.68
CA LEU A 73 1.97 11.18 2.06
C LEU A 73 3.42 11.01 2.55
N TYR A 74 4.33 11.95 2.25
CA TYR A 74 5.73 11.88 2.69
C TYR A 74 5.87 11.86 4.22
N ARG A 75 5.07 12.68 4.92
CA ARG A 75 5.00 12.72 6.40
C ARG A 75 6.38 12.75 7.08
N ASN A 76 7.25 13.68 6.66
CA ASN A 76 8.64 13.78 7.15
C ASN A 76 9.43 12.46 7.03
N GLY A 77 9.22 11.72 5.94
CA GLY A 77 9.88 10.45 5.67
C GLY A 77 9.13 9.21 6.16
N LEU A 78 8.10 9.35 7.00
CA LEU A 78 7.31 8.20 7.47
C LEU A 78 6.60 7.44 6.33
N GLY A 79 6.32 8.11 5.21
CA GLY A 79 5.74 7.49 4.02
C GLY A 79 6.75 6.92 3.03
N CYS A 80 8.05 7.01 3.29
CA CYS A 80 9.06 6.46 2.40
C CYS A 80 8.91 4.95 2.27
N GLY A 81 8.82 4.45 1.03
CA GLY A 81 8.61 3.03 0.74
C GLY A 81 7.16 2.55 0.84
N ALA A 82 6.19 3.44 1.12
CA ALA A 82 4.78 3.09 1.08
C ALA A 82 4.28 2.93 -0.37
N CYS A 83 3.41 1.96 -0.59
CA CYS A 83 2.76 1.70 -1.88
C CYS A 83 1.28 2.10 -1.81
N TYR A 84 0.77 2.69 -2.89
CA TYR A 84 -0.63 3.11 -3.00
C TYR A 84 -1.21 2.64 -4.33
N GLN A 85 -2.48 2.24 -4.30
CA GLN A 85 -3.25 2.02 -5.52
C GLN A 85 -3.80 3.37 -5.99
N VAL A 86 -3.57 3.70 -7.26
CA VAL A 86 -4.03 4.95 -7.87
C VAL A 86 -4.96 4.60 -9.02
N HIS A 87 -6.15 5.18 -9.02
CA HIS A 87 -7.11 5.07 -10.11
C HIS A 87 -7.45 6.46 -10.64
N ILE A 88 -7.62 6.55 -11.96
CA ILE A 88 -8.09 7.77 -12.60
C ILE A 88 -9.60 7.85 -12.41
N SER A 89 -10.06 8.85 -11.65
CA SER A 89 -11.49 9.19 -11.59
C SER A 89 -11.81 10.13 -12.76
N ASN A 90 -12.66 9.70 -13.69
CA ASN A 90 -13.11 10.55 -14.80
C ASN A 90 -13.82 11.80 -14.28
N GLN A 91 -13.11 12.93 -14.25
CA GLN A 91 -13.65 14.27 -14.15
C GLN A 91 -12.90 15.11 -15.18
N ASN A 92 -13.40 15.09 -16.43
CA ASN A 92 -13.08 15.93 -17.59
C ASN A 92 -11.63 16.47 -17.67
N ALA A 93 -10.87 15.90 -18.61
CA ALA A 93 -9.56 16.37 -19.04
C ALA A 93 -9.54 17.87 -19.39
#